data_AF-A0A6I5X524-F1
#
_entry.id   AF-A0A6I5X524-F1
#
_cell.length_a   1.000
_cell.length_b   1.000
_cell.length_c   1.000
_cell.angle_alpha   90.00
_cell.angle_beta   90.00
_cell.angle_gamma   90.00
#
_symmetry.space_group_name_H-M   'P 1'
#
loop_
_entity.id
_entity.type
_entity.pdbx_description
1 polymer ?
#
loop_
_entity_poly.entity_id
_entity_poly.type
_entity_poly.pdbx_seq_one_letter_code
_entity_poly.pdbx_strand_id
1 'polypeptide(L)'
;MHRAPTATSADGNPRTNGQPNDGKVLSKDLQIIVDGLWQAGAEGIAVNGQRLTSKSAIRFAGEAILVNYRPLSRPYTIDVLGSSNDLQTEFADNDGGSYARALKDNYGIRVSIDGVTSLTLPAATALTVRYATVPVTGSSRRSTSSASTSSPTRTTSPTTPPNPTPTPSETTP
;
A
#
# COMPACT_ATOMS: atom_id res chain seq x y z
N MET A 1 -67.91 -8.55 -5.23
CA MET A 1 -66.59 -7.98 -5.61
C MET A 1 -65.72 -7.93 -4.35
N HIS A 2 -64.84 -8.90 -4.14
CA HIS A 2 -63.93 -8.95 -2.98
C HIS A 2 -62.51 -8.68 -3.46
N ARG A 3 -61.87 -7.62 -2.95
CA ARG A 3 -60.46 -7.34 -3.21
C ARG A 3 -59.63 -8.00 -2.09
N ALA A 4 -58.70 -8.86 -2.47
CA ALA A 4 -57.70 -9.43 -1.59
C ALA A 4 -56.70 -8.35 -1.13
N PRO A 5 -56.20 -8.39 0.11
CA PRO A 5 -55.06 -7.58 0.52
C PRO A 5 -53.79 -8.13 -0.11
N THR A 6 -53.04 -7.28 -0.82
CA THR A 6 -51.71 -7.57 -1.35
C THR A 6 -50.75 -7.85 -0.20
N ALA A 7 -50.11 -9.02 -0.24
CA ALA A 7 -49.07 -9.41 0.70
C ALA A 7 -47.95 -8.36 0.72
N THR A 8 -47.65 -7.84 1.92
CA THR A 8 -46.41 -7.13 2.21
C THR A 8 -45.25 -8.10 1.95
N SER A 9 -44.45 -7.85 0.92
CA SER A 9 -43.20 -8.57 0.68
C SER A 9 -42.28 -8.38 1.87
N ALA A 10 -42.03 -9.47 2.59
CA ALA A 10 -41.13 -9.55 3.73
C ALA A 10 -39.67 -9.80 3.30
N ASP A 11 -39.21 -9.19 2.21
CA ASP A 11 -37.82 -9.32 1.72
C ASP A 11 -36.88 -8.27 2.33
N GLY A 12 -37.05 -8.00 3.62
CA GLY A 12 -36.11 -7.19 4.40
C GLY A 12 -34.88 -8.02 4.72
N ASN A 13 -33.86 -7.98 3.87
CA ASN A 13 -32.55 -8.56 4.18
C ASN A 13 -32.05 -7.95 5.51
N PRO A 14 -31.88 -8.74 6.59
CA PRO A 14 -31.48 -8.21 7.90
C PRO A 14 -30.05 -7.63 7.89
N ARG A 15 -29.30 -7.82 6.80
CA ARG A 15 -28.00 -7.17 6.57
C ARG A 15 -28.12 -5.71 6.12
N THR A 16 -29.28 -5.27 5.64
CA THR A 16 -29.51 -3.91 5.09
C THR A 16 -30.47 -3.08 5.94
N ASN A 17 -31.26 -3.69 6.83
CA ASN A 17 -32.14 -2.96 7.75
C ASN A 17 -31.39 -2.55 9.02
N GLY A 18 -30.48 -1.57 8.90
CA GLY A 18 -29.95 -0.84 10.04
C GLY A 18 -30.92 0.27 10.44
N GLN A 19 -31.35 0.30 11.71
CA GLN A 19 -31.96 1.50 12.28
C GLN A 19 -31.02 2.72 12.05
N PRO A 20 -31.53 3.96 11.96
CA PRO A 20 -30.68 5.13 11.84
C PRO A 20 -29.68 5.14 13.02
N ASN A 21 -28.41 4.88 12.72
CA ASN A 21 -27.38 4.83 13.74
C ASN A 21 -26.96 6.28 14.03
N ASP A 22 -27.63 6.92 14.99
CA ASP A 22 -27.42 8.28 15.52
C ASP A 22 -25.94 8.68 15.63
N GLY A 23 -25.32 9.14 14.54
CA GLY A 23 -23.93 9.57 14.52
C GLY A 23 -22.90 8.49 14.91
N LYS A 24 -23.24 7.20 14.80
CA LYS A 24 -22.32 6.10 15.15
C LYS A 24 -21.69 5.49 13.91
N VAL A 25 -20.36 5.54 13.84
CA VAL A 25 -19.57 4.78 12.85
C VAL A 25 -19.69 3.28 13.12
N LEU A 26 -20.00 2.53 12.06
CA LEU A 26 -20.13 1.07 12.02
C LEU A 26 -18.94 0.41 11.33
N SER A 27 -18.82 -0.91 11.47
CA SER A 27 -17.78 -1.67 10.75
C SER A 27 -17.96 -1.61 9.23
N LYS A 28 -19.20 -1.54 8.74
CA LYS A 28 -19.49 -1.47 7.31
C LYS A 28 -19.03 -0.15 6.71
N ASP A 29 -19.14 0.94 7.45
CA ASP A 29 -18.69 2.27 7.04
C ASP A 29 -17.18 2.26 6.80
N LEU A 30 -16.42 1.70 7.75
CA LEU A 30 -14.97 1.57 7.61
C LEU A 30 -14.58 0.65 6.44
N GLN A 31 -15.34 -0.42 6.18
CA GLN A 31 -15.10 -1.27 5.01
C GLN A 31 -15.25 -0.47 3.70
N ILE A 32 -16.36 0.25 3.52
CA ILE A 32 -16.63 1.02 2.31
C ILE A 32 -15.52 2.07 2.08
N ILE A 33 -15.13 2.77 3.14
CA ILE A 33 -14.08 3.79 3.07
C ILE A 33 -12.73 3.16 2.72
N VAL A 34 -12.34 2.06 3.37
CA VAL A 34 -11.08 1.36 3.12
C VAL A 34 -11.03 0.80 1.71
N ASP A 35 -12.13 0.22 1.22
CA ASP A 35 -12.23 -0.29 -0.15
C ASP A 35 -12.05 0.84 -1.16
N GLY A 36 -12.68 2.00 -0.93
CA GLY A 36 -12.48 3.20 -1.76
C GLY A 36 -11.05 3.73 -1.72
N LEU A 37 -10.34 3.64 -0.59
CA LEU A 37 -8.93 4.03 -0.50
C LEU A 37 -8.02 3.09 -1.29
N TRP A 38 -8.28 1.77 -1.26
CA TRP A 38 -7.57 0.82 -2.12
C TRP A 38 -7.85 1.09 -3.60
N GLN A 39 -9.09 1.38 -3.97
CA GLN A 39 -9.47 1.75 -5.33
C GLN A 39 -8.77 3.03 -5.80
N ALA A 40 -8.56 4.00 -4.89
CA ALA A 40 -7.85 5.25 -5.15
C ALA A 40 -6.31 5.09 -5.28
N GLY A 41 -5.78 3.86 -5.20
CA GLY A 41 -4.35 3.59 -5.35
C GLY A 41 -3.55 3.61 -4.05
N ALA A 42 -4.19 3.36 -2.90
CA ALA A 42 -3.45 3.16 -1.66
C ALA A 42 -2.49 1.97 -1.78
N GLU A 43 -1.26 2.14 -1.30
CA GLU A 43 -0.24 1.09 -1.24
C GLU A 43 -0.18 0.43 0.15
N GLY A 44 -0.64 1.16 1.18
CA GLY A 44 -0.70 0.67 2.54
C GLY A 44 -1.76 1.40 3.34
N ILE A 45 -2.51 0.66 4.16
CA ILE A 45 -3.54 1.23 5.04
C ILE A 45 -3.37 0.68 6.44
N ALA A 46 -3.50 1.53 7.46
CA ALA A 46 -3.69 1.13 8.84
C ALA A 46 -4.93 1.80 9.43
N VAL A 47 -5.67 1.07 10.28
CA VAL A 47 -6.82 1.62 11.01
C VAL A 47 -6.51 1.57 12.49
N ASN A 48 -6.43 2.73 13.15
CA ASN A 48 -6.01 2.88 14.55
C ASN A 48 -4.69 2.13 14.83
N GLY A 49 -3.71 2.28 13.95
CA GLY A 49 -2.42 1.59 14.05
C GLY A 49 -2.46 0.08 13.78
N GLN A 50 -3.58 -0.48 13.32
CA GLN A 50 -3.65 -1.86 12.86
C GLN A 50 -3.45 -1.92 11.35
N ARG A 51 -2.30 -2.47 10.93
CA ARG A 51 -1.96 -2.63 9.51
C ARG A 51 -2.96 -3.58 8.83
N LEU A 52 -3.56 -3.11 7.73
CA LEU A 52 -4.39 -3.91 6.87
C LEU A 52 -3.56 -4.62 5.81
N THR A 53 -3.92 -5.87 5.56
CA THR A 53 -3.34 -6.74 4.53
C THR A 53 -4.45 -7.50 3.81
N SER A 54 -4.11 -8.28 2.79
CA SER A 54 -5.06 -9.17 2.11
C SER A 54 -5.76 -10.21 3.00
N LYS A 55 -5.25 -10.45 4.21
CA LYS A 55 -5.85 -11.36 5.20
C LYS A 55 -6.53 -10.64 6.36
N SER A 56 -6.50 -9.32 6.36
CA SER A 56 -7.12 -8.52 7.39
C SER A 56 -8.64 -8.52 7.27
N ALA A 57 -9.30 -8.40 8.41
CA ALA A 57 -10.75 -8.34 8.47
C ALA A 57 -11.17 -7.16 9.35
N ILE A 58 -12.13 -6.38 8.84
CA ILE A 58 -12.85 -5.34 9.59
C ILE A 58 -14.24 -5.90 9.90
N ARG A 59 -14.58 -6.08 11.17
CA ARG A 59 -15.83 -6.76 11.58
C ARG A 59 -16.44 -6.13 12.82
N PHE A 60 -17.71 -6.38 13.05
CA PHE A 60 -18.39 -6.01 14.28
C PHE A 60 -18.43 -7.18 15.26
N ALA A 61 -18.26 -6.91 16.55
CA ALA A 61 -18.66 -7.84 17.61
C ALA A 61 -19.25 -7.10 18.81
N GLY A 62 -20.53 -7.37 19.09
CA GLY A 62 -21.25 -6.83 20.23
C GLY A 62 -21.44 -5.33 20.15
N GLU A 63 -20.47 -4.56 20.64
CA GLU A 63 -20.46 -3.09 20.58
C GLU A 63 -19.18 -2.51 19.97
N ALA A 64 -18.22 -3.36 19.60
CA ALA A 64 -16.91 -2.95 19.12
C ALA A 64 -16.72 -3.29 17.64
N ILE A 65 -16.01 -2.39 16.93
CA ILE A 65 -15.43 -2.70 15.63
C ILE A 65 -14.08 -3.37 15.89
N LEU A 66 -13.82 -4.51 15.25
CA LEU A 66 -12.52 -5.17 15.28
C LEU A 66 -11.79 -5.00 13.96
N VAL A 67 -10.47 -4.86 14.07
CA VAL A 67 -9.52 -5.02 12.98
C VAL A 67 -8.49 -6.05 13.38
N ASN A 68 -8.29 -7.07 12.54
CA ASN A 68 -7.38 -8.19 12.85
C ASN A 68 -7.67 -8.83 14.22
N TYR A 69 -8.95 -9.00 14.57
CA TYR A 69 -9.43 -9.52 15.86
C TYR A 69 -9.08 -8.65 17.09
N ARG A 70 -8.65 -7.40 16.88
CA ARG A 70 -8.42 -6.42 17.95
C ARG A 70 -9.54 -5.38 17.95
N PRO A 71 -10.24 -5.17 19.07
CA PRO A 71 -11.27 -4.14 19.15
C PRO A 71 -10.62 -2.75 19.03
N LEU A 72 -11.31 -1.85 18.33
CA LEU A 72 -10.92 -0.46 18.14
C LEU A 72 -11.76 0.46 19.03
N SER A 73 -11.15 1.58 19.43
CA SER A 73 -11.82 2.65 20.17
C SER A 73 -11.88 3.91 19.33
N ARG A 74 -12.94 4.71 19.52
CA ARG A 74 -13.06 6.03 18.89
C ARG A 74 -12.00 6.99 19.48
N PRO A 75 -11.48 7.96 18.71
CA PRO A 75 -11.73 8.22 17.29
C PRO A 75 -11.12 7.15 16.36
N TYR A 76 -11.73 6.97 15.19
CA TYR A 76 -11.21 6.06 14.16
C TYR A 76 -10.31 6.84 13.20
N THR A 77 -9.04 6.47 13.12
CA THR A 77 -8.03 7.09 12.25
C THR A 77 -7.61 6.08 11.20
N ILE A 78 -7.62 6.49 9.94
CA ILE A 78 -7.20 5.68 8.81
C ILE A 78 -5.94 6.33 8.23
N ASP A 79 -4.80 5.70 8.46
CA ASP A 79 -3.49 6.11 7.95
C ASP A 79 -3.26 5.44 6.61
N VAL A 80 -2.98 6.23 5.56
CA VAL A 80 -2.92 5.75 4.17
C VAL A 80 -1.62 6.19 3.52
N LEU A 81 -0.92 5.24 2.90
CA LEU A 81 0.25 5.49 2.06
C LEU A 81 -0.11 5.39 0.59
N GLY A 82 0.42 6.32 -0.21
CA GLY A 82 0.34 6.34 -1.66
C GLY A 82 0.71 7.72 -2.20
N SER A 83 0.49 7.94 -3.50
CA SER A 83 0.64 9.27 -4.12
C SER A 83 -0.42 10.21 -3.57
N SER A 84 0.00 11.25 -2.81
CA SER A 84 -0.96 12.14 -2.12
C SER A 84 -1.93 12.84 -3.08
N ASN A 85 -1.46 13.24 -4.27
CA ASN A 85 -2.30 13.95 -5.24
C ASN A 85 -3.34 13.02 -5.86
N ASP A 86 -2.91 11.82 -6.27
CA ASP A 86 -3.79 10.84 -6.89
C ASP A 86 -4.78 10.30 -5.86
N LEU A 87 -4.32 9.95 -4.65
CA LEU A 87 -5.18 9.47 -3.57
C LEU A 87 -6.28 10.47 -3.23
N GLN A 88 -5.95 11.76 -3.07
CA GLN A 88 -6.95 12.76 -2.72
C GLN A 88 -7.99 12.94 -3.83
N THR A 89 -7.56 12.95 -5.08
CA THR A 89 -8.44 13.15 -6.24
C THR A 89 -9.31 11.92 -6.47
N GLU A 90 -8.71 10.74 -6.62
CA GLU A 90 -9.42 9.49 -6.89
C GLU A 90 -10.32 9.06 -5.74
N PHE A 91 -9.91 9.28 -4.48
CA PHE A 91 -10.78 9.01 -3.34
C PHE A 91 -11.95 9.97 -3.28
N ALA A 92 -11.74 11.25 -3.58
CA ALA A 92 -12.80 12.25 -3.61
C ALA A 92 -13.88 11.91 -4.65
N ASP A 93 -13.50 11.32 -5.77
CA ASP A 93 -14.40 11.05 -6.90
C ASP A 93 -15.06 9.66 -6.84
N ASN A 94 -14.59 8.77 -5.95
CA ASN A 94 -15.10 7.40 -5.85
C ASN A 94 -16.19 7.21 -4.77
N ASP A 95 -16.72 5.98 -4.72
CA ASP A 95 -17.79 5.59 -3.79
C ASP A 95 -17.38 5.75 -2.32
N GLY A 96 -16.12 5.50 -1.97
CA GLY A 96 -15.61 5.62 -0.60
C GLY A 96 -15.61 7.07 -0.11
N GLY A 97 -15.12 8.01 -0.91
CA GLY A 97 -15.14 9.43 -0.56
C GLY A 97 -16.55 10.01 -0.57
N SER A 98 -17.38 9.62 -1.54
CA SER A 98 -18.80 9.99 -1.58
C SER A 98 -19.56 9.49 -0.35
N TYR A 99 -19.28 8.27 0.09
CA TYR A 99 -19.85 7.69 1.30
C TYR A 99 -19.39 8.43 2.56
N ALA A 100 -18.10 8.77 2.66
CA ALA A 100 -17.57 9.54 3.79
C ALA A 100 -18.24 10.92 3.93
N ARG A 101 -18.52 11.61 2.82
CA ARG A 101 -19.30 12.86 2.82
C ARG A 101 -20.74 12.62 3.27
N ALA A 102 -21.39 11.56 2.77
CA ALA A 102 -22.75 11.20 3.18
C ALA A 102 -22.86 10.89 4.69
N LEU A 103 -21.86 10.26 5.31
CA LEU A 103 -21.80 10.06 6.76
C LEU A 103 -21.81 11.39 7.52
N LYS A 104 -21.07 12.38 7.02
CA LYS A 104 -21.05 13.73 7.59
C LYS A 104 -22.37 14.45 7.42
N ASP A 105 -22.89 14.49 6.19
CA ASP A 105 -24.01 15.37 5.85
C ASP A 105 -25.36 14.80 6.31
N ASN A 106 -25.52 13.46 6.29
CA ASN A 106 -26.79 12.82 6.63
C ASN A 106 -26.85 12.29 8.08
N TYR A 107 -25.69 12.00 8.69
CA TYR A 107 -25.63 11.38 10.03
C TYR A 107 -24.85 12.23 11.05
N GLY A 108 -24.32 13.39 10.67
CA GLY A 108 -23.58 14.28 11.57
C GLY A 108 -22.24 13.72 12.05
N ILE A 109 -21.71 12.67 11.39
CA ILE A 109 -20.44 12.06 11.76
C ILE A 109 -19.30 12.95 11.27
N ARG A 110 -18.43 13.37 12.20
CA ARG A 110 -17.27 14.19 11.81
C ARG A 110 -16.25 13.36 11.04
N VAL A 111 -15.93 13.81 9.84
CA VAL A 111 -14.88 13.26 8.98
C VAL A 111 -13.89 14.37 8.65
N SER A 112 -12.60 14.11 8.85
CA SER A 112 -11.48 14.96 8.42
C SER A 112 -10.58 14.14 7.50
N ILE A 113 -10.09 14.77 6.44
CA ILE A 113 -9.15 14.17 5.50
C ILE A 113 -7.99 15.15 5.36
N ASP A 114 -6.81 14.73 5.78
CA ASP A 114 -5.63 15.57 5.86
C ASP A 114 -4.50 14.92 5.06
N GLY A 115 -3.90 15.68 4.13
CA GLY A 115 -2.71 15.25 3.41
C GLY A 115 -1.46 15.46 4.25
N VAL A 116 -0.61 14.43 4.34
CA VAL A 116 0.67 14.49 5.06
C VAL A 116 1.83 14.12 4.12
N THR A 117 2.95 14.83 4.23
CA THR A 117 4.12 14.62 3.35
C THR A 117 4.94 13.38 3.72
N SER A 118 4.86 12.95 4.98
CA SER A 118 5.54 11.76 5.47
C SER A 118 4.66 11.07 6.49
N LEU A 119 4.51 9.76 6.32
CA LEU A 119 3.73 8.90 7.18
C LEU A 119 4.43 7.55 7.28
N THR A 120 4.43 6.96 8.46
CA THR A 120 4.98 5.61 8.67
C THR A 120 3.87 4.72 9.18
N LEU A 121 3.67 3.58 8.51
CA LEU A 121 2.70 2.58 8.95
C LEU A 121 3.39 1.49 9.78
N PRO A 122 2.69 0.94 10.79
CA PRO A 122 3.18 -0.24 11.50
C PRO A 122 3.36 -1.43 10.55
N ALA A 123 4.29 -2.30 10.91
CA ALA A 123 4.51 -3.54 10.19
C ALA A 123 3.26 -4.43 10.26
N ALA A 124 2.97 -5.12 9.16
CA ALA A 124 1.95 -6.15 9.17
C ALA A 124 2.43 -7.36 10.00
N THR A 125 1.49 -8.04 10.65
CA THR A 125 1.78 -9.32 11.31
C THR A 125 2.34 -10.31 10.31
N ALA A 126 3.58 -10.74 10.52
CA ALA A 126 4.25 -11.68 9.64
C ALA A 126 3.62 -13.08 9.74
N LEU A 127 3.53 -13.76 8.60
CA LEU A 127 3.12 -15.16 8.53
C LEU A 127 4.36 -16.06 8.57
N THR A 128 4.32 -17.08 9.41
CA THR A 128 5.30 -18.18 9.34
C THR A 128 4.86 -19.15 8.25
N VAL A 129 5.68 -19.29 7.22
CA VAL A 129 5.45 -20.27 6.15
C VAL A 129 5.89 -21.64 6.63
N ARG A 130 4.98 -22.62 6.63
CA ARG A 130 5.28 -24.01 7.05
C ARG A 130 5.49 -24.99 5.90
N TYR A 131 4.73 -24.80 4.82
CA TYR A 131 4.67 -25.77 3.71
C TYR A 131 5.02 -25.18 2.34
N ALA A 132 4.85 -23.87 2.14
CA ALA A 132 5.15 -23.26 0.86
C ALA A 132 6.66 -23.06 0.69
N THR A 133 7.17 -23.43 -0.47
CA THR A 133 8.55 -23.18 -0.88
C THR A 133 8.54 -22.29 -2.12
N VAL A 134 9.46 -21.32 -2.19
CA VAL A 134 9.62 -20.51 -3.40
C VAL A 134 10.11 -21.43 -4.52
N PRO A 135 9.41 -21.51 -5.67
CA PRO A 135 9.93 -22.25 -6.81
C PRO A 135 11.27 -21.63 -7.22
N VAL A 136 12.31 -22.44 -7.37
CA VAL A 136 13.61 -21.99 -7.87
C VAL A 136 13.41 -21.55 -9.31
N THR A 137 13.06 -20.29 -9.51
CA THR A 137 13.02 -19.67 -10.84
C THR A 137 14.43 -19.14 -11.06
N GLY A 138 15.14 -19.75 -12.01
CA GLY A 138 16.58 -19.58 -12.20
C GLY A 138 17.03 -18.13 -12.10
N SER A 139 18.17 -17.93 -11.41
CA SER A 139 18.87 -16.66 -11.27
C SER A 139 18.79 -15.82 -12.54
N SER A 140 17.98 -14.76 -12.52
CA SER A 140 18.13 -13.69 -13.50
C SER A 140 19.50 -13.09 -13.22
N ARG A 141 20.46 -13.49 -14.04
CA ARG A 141 21.82 -12.99 -14.09
C ARG A 141 21.72 -11.48 -14.10
N ARG A 142 22.03 -10.84 -12.96
CA ARG A 142 22.25 -9.40 -12.89
C ARG A 142 23.34 -9.12 -13.90
N SER A 143 22.95 -8.65 -15.09
CA SER A 143 23.86 -8.16 -16.11
C SER A 143 24.56 -6.95 -15.50
N THR A 144 25.71 -7.19 -14.88
CA THR A 144 26.68 -6.14 -14.60
C THR A 144 27.05 -5.57 -15.95
N SER A 145 26.56 -4.36 -16.25
CA SER A 145 26.99 -3.57 -17.39
C SER A 145 28.49 -3.32 -17.25
N SER A 146 29.28 -4.18 -17.89
CA SER A 146 30.71 -3.98 -18.10
C SER A 146 30.89 -2.68 -18.88
N ALA A 147 31.45 -1.66 -18.23
CA ALA A 147 31.79 -0.41 -18.87
C ALA A 147 32.73 -0.70 -20.06
N SER A 148 32.27 -0.40 -21.27
CA SER A 148 33.08 -0.42 -22.49
C SER A 148 34.03 0.78 -22.48
N THR A 149 35.28 0.57 -22.08
CA THR A 149 36.38 1.50 -22.39
C THR A 149 37.01 1.04 -23.70
N SER A 150 36.80 1.81 -24.77
CA SER A 150 37.43 1.63 -26.07
C SER A 150 38.94 1.84 -25.97
N SER A 151 39.71 0.82 -26.35
CA SER A 151 41.16 0.92 -26.56
C SER A 151 41.43 1.32 -28.02
N PRO A 152 42.24 2.35 -28.32
CA PRO A 152 42.63 2.64 -29.69
C PRO A 152 43.75 1.70 -30.15
N THR A 153 43.57 1.10 -31.32
CA THR A 153 44.58 0.35 -32.06
C THR A 153 45.50 1.29 -32.84
N ARG A 154 46.81 1.12 -32.68
CA ARG A 154 47.78 1.56 -33.68
C ARG A 154 48.88 0.51 -33.80
N THR A 155 48.80 -0.25 -34.89
CA THR A 155 49.81 -1.21 -35.35
C THR A 155 50.63 -0.56 -36.45
N THR A 156 51.96 -0.51 -36.31
CA THR A 156 52.96 -0.83 -37.35
C THR A 156 54.38 -0.86 -36.75
N SER A 157 55.07 -2.00 -36.87
CA SER A 157 56.52 -2.20 -36.67
C SER A 157 57.29 -1.98 -38.00
N PRO A 158 58.62 -2.22 -38.15
CA PRO A 158 59.80 -2.23 -37.25
C PRO A 158 61.01 -1.40 -37.82
N THR A 159 62.14 -1.27 -37.09
CA THR A 159 63.57 -1.30 -37.57
C THR A 159 64.57 -0.68 -36.54
N THR A 160 65.55 -1.49 -36.10
CA THR A 160 66.77 -1.26 -35.26
C THR A 160 67.83 -0.39 -36.02
N PRO A 161 68.87 0.30 -35.45
CA PRO A 161 69.79 -0.03 -34.32
C PRO A 161 70.30 1.21 -33.50
N PRO A 162 71.50 1.23 -32.86
CA PRO A 162 71.91 0.61 -31.59
C PRO A 162 72.25 1.62 -30.46
N ASN A 163 72.55 1.06 -29.30
CA ASN A 163 72.98 1.64 -28.02
C ASN A 163 74.10 2.71 -28.10
N PRO A 164 74.10 3.69 -27.16
CA PRO A 164 75.31 3.91 -26.36
C PRO A 164 75.08 3.91 -24.85
N THR A 165 76.03 3.26 -24.17
CA THR A 165 76.31 3.20 -22.73
C THR A 165 76.05 4.50 -21.95
N PRO A 166 75.47 4.41 -20.74
CA PRO A 166 75.80 5.32 -19.66
C PRO A 166 76.53 4.62 -18.51
N THR A 167 77.75 5.07 -18.24
CA THR A 167 78.44 4.94 -16.95
C THR A 167 77.70 5.81 -15.92
N PRO A 168 77.58 5.36 -14.67
CA PRO A 168 78.10 6.23 -13.62
C PRO A 168 78.95 5.49 -12.56
N SER A 169 80.10 6.10 -12.27
CA SER A 169 80.77 6.14 -10.97
C SER A 169 79.72 6.39 -9.87
N GLU A 170 79.80 5.96 -8.62
CA GLU A 170 80.93 5.82 -7.72
C GLU A 170 80.38 5.10 -6.48
N THR A 171 81.15 4.18 -5.93
CA THR A 171 80.91 3.47 -4.68
C THR A 171 81.81 4.10 -3.62
N THR A 172 81.28 4.58 -2.49
CA THR A 172 81.99 4.56 -1.19
C THR A 172 80.97 4.73 -0.05
N PRO A 173 81.21 4.12 1.14
CA PRO A 173 80.21 3.69 2.11
C PRO A 173 79.79 4.75 3.14
#